data_AF-A0A660PLB1-F1
#
_entry.id   AF-A0A660PLB1-F1
#
_cell.length_a   1.000
_cell.length_b   1.000
_cell.length_c   1.000
_cell.angle_alpha   90.00
_cell.angle_beta   90.00
_cell.angle_gamma   90.00
#
_symmetry.space_group_name_H-M   'P 1'
#
loop_
_entity.id
_entity.type
_entity.pdbx_description
1 polymer ?
#
loop_
_entity_poly.entity_id
_entity_poly.type
_entity_poly.pdbx_seq_one_letter_code
_entity_poly.pdbx_strand_id
1 'polypeptide(L)'
;MLALIVGLSYVKTLRNATKRTEAFERGKAVAGNEVVQFKDTVDSLKIEIGSKEVALADSIIKNTQYYQLYIDSLETKNRSLNDSINILSKKLASRAKPSNNKNLNSKLSQKINNKHQQILAYYNDRFKKLPADLSDYERKISLNEIKEETAQKFEISLVELKNIRAKYKLKH
;
A
#
# COMPACT_ATOMS: atom_id res chain seq x y z
N MET A 1 -80.20 23.50 -37.19
CA MET A 1 -79.59 23.65 -35.84
C MET A 1 -78.84 22.39 -35.39
N LEU A 2 -79.49 21.22 -35.29
CA LEU A 2 -78.85 19.97 -34.85
C LEU A 2 -77.64 19.52 -35.71
N ALA A 3 -77.72 19.59 -37.03
CA ALA A 3 -76.60 19.22 -37.92
C ALA A 3 -75.35 20.10 -37.74
N LEU A 4 -75.54 21.38 -37.40
CA LEU A 4 -74.46 22.33 -37.13
C LEU A 4 -73.73 22.01 -35.82
N ILE A 5 -74.48 21.60 -34.80
CA ILE A 5 -73.94 21.20 -33.48
C ILE A 5 -73.14 19.90 -33.61
N VAL A 6 -73.64 18.92 -34.37
CA VAL A 6 -72.92 17.66 -34.62
C VAL A 6 -71.63 17.90 -35.42
N GLY A 7 -71.68 18.76 -36.44
CA GLY A 7 -70.49 19.14 -37.21
C GLY A 7 -69.42 19.84 -36.38
N LEU A 8 -69.81 20.78 -35.51
CA LEU A 8 -68.88 21.47 -34.61
C LEU A 8 -68.26 20.51 -33.57
N SER A 9 -69.05 19.59 -33.03
CA SER A 9 -68.54 18.55 -32.13
C SER A 9 -67.53 17.63 -32.82
N TYR A 10 -67.82 17.20 -34.06
CA TYR A 10 -66.92 16.35 -34.85
C TYR A 10 -65.58 17.05 -35.16
N VAL A 11 -65.61 18.32 -35.57
CA VAL A 11 -64.40 19.12 -35.82
C VAL A 11 -63.59 19.31 -34.53
N LYS A 12 -64.27 19.53 -33.40
CA LYS A 12 -63.60 19.67 -32.09
C LYS A 12 -62.94 18.36 -31.66
N THR A 13 -63.60 17.21 -31.84
CA THR A 13 -63.01 15.90 -31.55
C THR A 13 -61.84 15.58 -32.45
N LEU A 14 -61.94 15.87 -33.76
CA LEU A 14 -60.86 15.64 -34.71
C LEU A 14 -59.64 16.50 -34.36
N ARG A 15 -59.86 17.79 -34.06
CA ARG A 15 -58.79 18.71 -33.63
C ARG A 15 -58.14 18.29 -32.32
N ASN A 16 -58.92 17.74 -31.39
CA ASN A 16 -58.38 17.20 -30.14
C ASN A 16 -57.59 15.91 -30.35
N ALA A 17 -58.02 15.04 -31.26
CA ALA A 17 -57.28 13.84 -31.66
C ALA A 17 -55.94 14.24 -32.28
N THR A 18 -55.92 15.15 -33.26
CA THR A 18 -54.69 15.66 -33.90
C THR A 18 -53.72 16.25 -32.87
N LYS A 19 -54.21 17.08 -31.93
CA LYS A 19 -53.37 17.64 -30.86
C LYS A 19 -52.74 16.57 -29.97
N ARG A 20 -53.46 15.48 -29.67
CA ARG A 20 -52.92 14.36 -28.88
C ARG A 20 -51.85 13.60 -29.64
N THR A 21 -52.06 13.33 -30.92
CA THR A 21 -51.07 12.65 -31.76
C THR A 21 -49.80 13.49 -31.91
N GLU A 22 -49.93 14.78 -32.17
CA GLU A 22 -48.78 15.69 -32.23
C GLU A 22 -48.04 15.80 -30.90
N ALA A 23 -48.75 15.83 -29.77
CA ALA A 23 -48.13 15.86 -28.45
C ALA A 23 -47.38 14.55 -28.14
N PHE A 24 -47.92 13.40 -28.56
CA PHE A 24 -47.28 12.11 -28.41
C PHE A 24 -46.02 11.99 -29.26
N GLU A 25 -46.07 12.38 -30.54
CA GLU A 25 -44.89 12.37 -31.43
C GLU A 25 -43.82 13.35 -30.95
N ARG A 26 -44.21 14.54 -30.46
CA ARG A 26 -43.27 15.47 -29.81
C ARG A 26 -42.64 14.88 -28.56
N GLY A 27 -43.43 14.24 -27.70
CA GLY A 27 -42.93 13.57 -26.50
C GLY A 27 -41.94 12.45 -26.83
N LYS A 28 -42.21 11.67 -27.87
CA LYS A 28 -41.30 10.62 -28.36
C LYS A 28 -40.00 11.19 -28.91
N ALA A 29 -40.07 12.30 -29.65
CA ALA A 29 -38.88 12.98 -30.18
C ALA A 29 -38.01 13.57 -29.06
N VAL A 30 -38.63 14.21 -28.06
CA VAL A 30 -37.91 14.75 -26.89
C VAL A 30 -37.26 13.63 -26.09
N ALA A 31 -38.01 12.57 -25.75
CA ALA A 31 -37.47 11.41 -25.05
C ALA A 31 -36.34 10.73 -25.83
N GLY A 32 -36.46 10.62 -27.16
CA GLY A 32 -35.40 10.11 -28.03
C GLY A 32 -34.13 10.94 -27.96
N ASN A 33 -34.26 12.27 -28.02
CA ASN A 33 -33.12 13.19 -27.92
C ASN A 33 -32.47 13.14 -26.52
N GLU A 34 -33.26 13.07 -25.46
CA GLU A 34 -32.75 12.94 -24.08
C GLU A 34 -31.96 11.64 -23.89
N VAL A 35 -32.44 10.52 -24.44
CA VAL A 35 -31.74 9.23 -24.38
C VAL A 35 -30.42 9.28 -25.13
N VAL A 36 -30.36 9.93 -26.29
CA VAL A 36 -29.11 10.10 -27.06
C VAL A 36 -28.13 10.96 -26.27
N GLN A 37 -28.56 12.09 -25.73
CA GLN A 37 -27.71 12.95 -24.89
C GLN A 37 -27.18 12.20 -23.67
N PHE A 38 -28.05 11.44 -22.98
CA PHE A 38 -27.63 10.65 -21.83
C PHE A 38 -26.60 9.60 -22.24
N LYS A 39 -26.81 8.91 -23.36
CA LYS A 39 -25.84 7.95 -23.89
C LYS A 39 -24.49 8.60 -24.19
N ASP A 40 -24.48 9.75 -24.86
CA ASP A 40 -23.25 10.48 -25.17
C ASP A 40 -22.51 10.91 -23.88
N THR A 41 -23.23 11.34 -22.86
CA THR A 41 -22.63 11.67 -21.55
C THR A 41 -22.04 10.44 -20.85
N VAL A 42 -22.72 9.29 -20.91
CA VAL A 42 -22.21 8.03 -20.33
C VAL A 42 -20.96 7.57 -21.07
N ASP A 43 -20.97 7.64 -22.41
CA ASP A 43 -19.81 7.26 -23.23
C ASP A 43 -18.63 8.19 -22.96
N SER A 44 -18.87 9.50 -22.83
CA SER A 44 -17.84 10.48 -22.45
C SER A 44 -17.27 10.22 -21.05
N LEU A 45 -18.12 9.97 -20.05
CA LEU A 45 -17.70 9.64 -18.70
C LEU A 45 -16.89 8.34 -18.67
N LYS A 46 -17.27 7.34 -19.47
CA LYS A 46 -16.54 6.08 -19.56
C LYS A 46 -15.14 6.27 -20.15
N ILE A 47 -15.00 7.12 -21.16
CA ILE A 47 -13.70 7.51 -21.72
C ILE A 47 -12.86 8.27 -20.67
N GLU A 48 -13.47 9.20 -19.94
CA GLU A 48 -12.77 9.96 -18.90
C GLU A 48 -12.28 9.05 -17.77
N ILE A 49 -13.12 8.12 -17.29
CA ILE A 49 -12.75 7.12 -16.28
C ILE A 49 -11.61 6.25 -16.80
N GLY A 50 -11.71 5.71 -18.01
CA GLY A 50 -10.65 4.89 -18.59
C GLY A 50 -9.32 5.66 -18.72
N SER A 51 -9.35 6.92 -19.12
CA SER A 51 -8.12 7.73 -19.20
C SER A 51 -7.51 8.03 -17.83
N LYS A 52 -8.34 8.28 -16.79
CA LYS A 52 -7.88 8.45 -15.41
C LYS A 52 -7.30 7.15 -14.84
N GLU A 53 -7.91 6.01 -15.11
CA GLU A 53 -7.40 4.70 -14.68
C GLU A 53 -6.01 4.43 -15.27
N VAL A 54 -5.82 4.68 -16.57
CA VAL A 54 -4.51 4.56 -17.22
C VAL A 54 -3.49 5.52 -16.61
N ALA A 55 -3.85 6.78 -16.41
CA ALA A 55 -2.96 7.78 -15.80
C ALA A 55 -2.56 7.41 -14.37
N LEU A 56 -3.48 6.84 -13.58
CA LEU A 56 -3.20 6.33 -12.24
C LEU A 56 -2.27 5.12 -12.28
N ALA A 57 -2.50 4.17 -13.19
CA ALA A 57 -1.62 3.02 -13.37
C ALA A 57 -0.20 3.45 -13.73
N ASP A 58 -0.04 4.37 -14.67
CA ASP A 58 1.25 4.94 -15.05
C ASP A 58 1.94 5.66 -13.89
N SER A 59 1.16 6.39 -13.08
CA SER A 59 1.67 7.07 -11.88
C SER A 59 2.20 6.07 -10.85
N ILE A 60 1.46 4.98 -10.58
CA ILE A 60 1.86 3.92 -9.66
C ILE A 60 3.16 3.24 -10.15
N ILE A 61 3.26 2.93 -11.45
CA ILE A 61 4.46 2.32 -12.04
C ILE A 61 5.67 3.24 -11.86
N LYS A 62 5.54 4.53 -12.22
CA LYS A 62 6.62 5.51 -12.07
C LYS A 62 7.05 5.67 -10.63
N ASN A 63 6.11 5.74 -9.70
CA ASN A 63 6.39 5.89 -8.28
C ASN A 63 7.10 4.65 -7.73
N THR A 64 6.66 3.46 -8.13
CA THR A 64 7.29 2.18 -7.75
C THR A 64 8.72 2.11 -8.28
N GLN A 65 8.96 2.48 -9.54
CA GLN A 65 10.30 2.53 -10.12
C GLN A 65 11.20 3.53 -9.38
N TYR A 66 10.68 4.71 -9.03
CA TYR A 66 11.42 5.71 -8.27
C TYR A 66 11.86 5.18 -6.89
N TYR A 67 10.94 4.57 -6.14
CA TYR A 67 11.27 4.00 -4.84
C TYR A 67 12.24 2.81 -4.95
N GLN A 68 12.12 1.99 -5.99
CA GLN A 68 13.06 0.90 -6.21
C GLN A 68 14.49 1.40 -6.43
N LEU A 69 14.67 2.40 -7.30
CA LEU A 69 15.99 3.02 -7.54
C LEU A 69 16.56 3.64 -6.27
N TYR A 70 15.71 4.27 -5.45
CA TYR A 70 16.12 4.84 -4.18
C TYR A 70 16.57 3.77 -3.17
N ILE A 71 15.84 2.66 -3.07
CA ILE A 71 16.20 1.52 -2.23
C ILE A 71 17.54 0.92 -2.69
N ASP A 72 17.71 0.67 -3.99
CA ASP A 72 18.93 0.10 -4.55
C ASP A 72 20.15 0.99 -4.27
N SER A 73 19.98 2.31 -4.35
CA SER A 73 21.00 3.29 -4.00
C SER A 73 21.38 3.23 -2.52
N LEU A 74 20.38 3.19 -1.63
CA LEU A 74 20.60 3.09 -0.19
C LEU A 74 21.28 1.77 0.19
N GLU A 75 20.87 0.65 -0.41
CA GLU A 75 21.53 -0.64 -0.20
C GLU A 75 23.00 -0.59 -0.62
N THR A 76 23.30 -0.01 -1.79
CA THR A 76 24.66 0.14 -2.30
C THR A 76 25.50 0.97 -1.33
N LYS A 77 24.97 2.10 -0.84
CA LYS A 77 25.64 2.95 0.15
C LYS A 77 25.87 2.22 1.46
N ASN A 78 24.89 1.45 1.94
CA ASN A 78 25.00 0.70 3.19
C ASN A 78 26.05 -0.43 3.09
N ARG A 79 26.11 -1.13 1.95
CA ARG A 79 27.19 -2.10 1.67
C ARG A 79 28.57 -1.44 1.70
N SER A 80 28.73 -0.31 1.00
CA SER A 80 29.99 0.45 0.99
C SER A 80 30.43 0.92 2.38
N LEU A 81 29.49 1.39 3.21
CA LEU A 81 29.78 1.77 4.61
C LEU A 81 30.19 0.56 5.45
N ASN A 82 29.49 -0.57 5.32
CA ASN A 82 29.85 -1.80 6.04
C ASN A 82 31.24 -2.31 5.64
N ASP A 83 31.58 -2.26 4.36
CA ASP A 83 32.92 -2.62 3.87
C ASP A 83 33.98 -1.69 4.45
N SER A 84 33.70 -0.38 4.48
CA SER A 84 34.59 0.61 5.09
C SER A 84 34.81 0.35 6.58
N ILE A 85 33.75 0.04 7.33
CA ILE A 85 33.81 -0.33 8.75
C ILE A 85 34.65 -1.60 8.94
N ASN A 86 34.47 -2.61 8.07
CA ASN A 86 35.22 -3.86 8.11
C ASN A 86 36.72 -3.65 7.82
N ILE A 87 37.06 -2.77 6.88
CA ILE A 87 38.45 -2.41 6.60
C ILE A 87 39.07 -1.68 7.78
N LEU A 88 38.36 -0.70 8.34
CA LEU A 88 38.83 0.08 9.50
C LEU A 88 38.99 -0.79 10.74
N SER A 89 38.04 -1.68 11.02
CA SER A 89 38.12 -2.60 12.17
C SER A 89 39.30 -3.56 12.04
N LYS A 90 39.54 -4.12 10.84
CA LYS A 90 40.74 -4.93 10.56
C LYS A 90 42.04 -4.12 10.74
N LYS A 91 42.08 -2.87 10.27
CA LYS A 91 43.24 -1.98 10.40
C LYS A 91 43.52 -1.59 11.86
N LEU A 92 42.49 -1.40 12.67
CA LEU A 92 42.61 -1.15 14.10
C LEU A 92 43.08 -2.40 14.85
N ALA A 93 42.52 -3.57 14.52
CA ALA A 93 42.93 -4.86 15.09
C ALA A 93 44.39 -5.20 14.78
N SER A 94 44.88 -4.86 13.58
CA SER A 94 46.29 -5.07 13.21
C SER A 94 47.25 -4.04 13.79
N ARG A 95 46.77 -2.82 14.11
CA ARG A 95 47.58 -1.79 14.81
C ARG A 95 47.62 -1.95 16.32
N ALA A 96 46.62 -2.57 16.92
CA ALA A 96 46.65 -2.94 18.33
C ALA A 96 47.66 -4.08 18.51
N LYS A 97 48.84 -3.79 19.08
CA LYS A 97 49.67 -4.83 19.70
C LYS A 97 48.76 -5.68 20.62
N PRO A 98 48.96 -7.00 20.73
CA PRO A 98 48.18 -7.83 21.65
C PRO A 98 48.48 -7.38 23.10
N SER A 99 47.73 -6.38 23.56
CA SER A 99 47.72 -5.92 24.93
C SER A 99 46.91 -6.93 25.72
N ASN A 100 47.61 -7.64 26.59
CA ASN A 100 47.14 -8.78 27.34
C ASN A 100 46.20 -8.35 28.48
N ASN A 101 45.13 -7.60 28.17
CA ASN A 101 44.18 -7.07 29.14
C ASN A 101 42.86 -7.85 29.09
N LYS A 102 42.94 -9.16 29.38
CA LYS A 102 41.82 -10.11 29.39
C LYS A 102 40.66 -9.71 30.32
N ASN A 103 40.90 -8.85 31.32
CA ASN A 103 39.92 -8.49 32.35
C ASN A 103 38.92 -7.38 31.96
N LEU A 104 39.26 -6.48 31.03
CA LEU A 104 38.33 -5.44 30.56
C LEU A 104 37.41 -5.95 29.44
N ASN A 105 37.96 -6.76 28.53
CA ASN A 105 37.18 -7.37 27.45
C ASN A 105 36.17 -8.40 27.96
N SER A 106 36.44 -9.11 29.07
CA SER A 106 35.49 -10.07 29.64
C SER A 106 34.26 -9.37 30.24
N LYS A 107 34.45 -8.30 31.02
CA LYS A 107 33.34 -7.52 31.61
C LYS A 107 32.46 -6.85 30.56
N LEU A 108 33.05 -6.25 29.52
CA LEU A 108 32.30 -5.62 28.45
C LEU A 108 31.52 -6.65 27.61
N SER A 109 32.16 -7.78 27.28
CA SER A 109 31.51 -8.88 26.56
C SER A 109 30.37 -9.50 27.36
N GLN A 110 30.52 -9.61 28.67
CA GLN A 110 29.48 -10.14 29.56
C GLN A 110 28.29 -9.18 29.66
N LYS A 111 28.52 -7.87 29.73
CA LYS A 111 27.45 -6.86 29.70
C LYS A 111 26.69 -6.87 28.37
N ILE A 112 27.39 -6.98 27.25
CA ILE A 112 26.79 -7.08 25.91
C ILE A 112 25.97 -8.37 25.78
N ASN A 113 26.51 -9.50 26.24
CA ASN A 113 25.79 -10.77 26.24
C ASN A 113 24.52 -10.71 27.09
N ASN A 114 24.55 -10.05 28.26
CA ASN A 114 23.35 -9.86 29.08
C ASN A 114 22.29 -9.00 28.36
N LYS A 115 22.69 -7.91 27.69
CA LYS A 115 21.75 -7.09 26.88
C LYS A 115 21.13 -7.91 25.75
N HIS A 116 21.94 -8.68 25.02
CA HIS A 116 21.44 -9.54 23.94
C HIS A 116 20.46 -10.61 24.47
N GLN A 117 20.73 -11.21 25.63
CA GLN A 117 19.82 -12.17 26.24
C GLN A 117 18.48 -11.53 26.60
N GLN A 118 18.47 -10.30 27.12
CA GLN A 118 17.23 -9.56 27.42
C GLN A 118 16.43 -9.25 26.16
N ILE A 119 17.10 -8.82 25.08
CA ILE A 119 16.47 -8.56 23.78
C ILE A 119 15.79 -9.83 23.26
N LEU A 120 16.48 -10.97 23.33
CA LEU A 120 15.96 -12.25 22.85
C LEU A 120 14.85 -12.80 23.73
N ALA A 121 14.93 -12.64 25.05
CA ALA A 121 13.87 -13.04 25.96
C ALA A 121 12.57 -12.30 25.66
N TYR A 122 12.64 -10.98 25.43
CA TYR A 122 11.49 -10.16 25.06
C TYR A 122 10.90 -10.59 23.70
N TYR A 123 11.75 -10.74 22.69
CA TYR A 123 11.32 -11.18 21.36
C TYR A 123 10.61 -12.54 21.41
N ASN A 124 11.20 -13.52 22.10
CA ASN A 124 10.64 -14.87 22.21
C ASN A 124 9.35 -14.91 23.03
N ASP A 125 9.22 -14.09 24.07
CA ASP A 125 7.98 -13.97 24.84
C ASP A 125 6.83 -13.45 23.96
N ARG A 126 7.08 -12.40 23.16
CA ARG A 126 6.08 -11.87 22.22
C ARG A 126 5.74 -12.85 21.11
N PHE A 127 6.75 -13.53 20.56
CA PHE A 127 6.55 -14.57 19.54
C PHE A 127 5.68 -15.72 20.07
N LYS A 128 5.92 -16.20 21.29
CA LYS A 128 5.13 -17.28 21.91
C LYS A 128 3.68 -16.89 22.20
N LYS A 129 3.40 -15.60 22.37
CA LYS A 129 2.06 -15.07 22.58
C LYS A 129 1.26 -14.91 21.30
N LEU A 130 1.85 -15.16 20.13
CA LEU A 130 1.13 -15.14 18.87
C LEU A 130 0.07 -16.26 18.84
N PRO A 131 -1.18 -15.96 18.45
CA PRO A 131 -2.19 -16.97 18.20
C PRO A 131 -1.71 -18.01 17.18
N ALA A 132 -2.01 -19.29 17.42
CA ALA A 132 -1.56 -20.38 16.55
C ALA A 132 -2.32 -20.40 15.21
N ASP A 133 -3.55 -19.89 15.21
CA ASP A 133 -4.54 -19.86 14.15
C ASP A 133 -4.38 -18.71 13.14
N LEU A 134 -3.34 -17.87 13.28
CA LEU A 134 -3.00 -16.84 12.30
C LEU A 134 -2.77 -17.42 10.91
N SER A 135 -3.38 -16.81 9.89
CA SER A 135 -3.05 -17.05 8.49
C SER A 135 -1.59 -16.70 8.18
N ASP A 136 -1.05 -17.19 7.05
CA ASP A 136 0.33 -16.91 6.65
C ASP A 136 0.62 -15.42 6.47
N TYR A 137 -0.38 -14.65 6.02
CA TYR A 137 -0.26 -13.21 5.85
C TYR A 137 -0.23 -12.49 7.21
N GLU A 138 -1.19 -12.80 8.09
CA GLU A 138 -1.26 -12.18 9.43
C GLU A 138 -0.03 -12.54 10.25
N ARG A 139 0.44 -13.79 10.17
CA ARG A 139 1.67 -14.23 10.81
C ARG A 139 2.87 -13.41 10.35
N LYS A 140 2.99 -13.09 9.06
CA LYS A 140 4.08 -12.24 8.55
C LYS A 140 4.01 -10.82 9.10
N ILE A 141 2.82 -10.23 9.15
CA ILE A 141 2.60 -8.89 9.70
C ILE A 141 2.97 -8.88 11.19
N SER A 142 2.37 -9.75 11.99
CA SER A 142 2.61 -9.79 13.43
C SER A 142 4.08 -10.09 13.75
N LEU A 143 4.78 -10.88 12.92
CA LEU A 143 6.22 -11.07 13.08
C LEU A 143 7.03 -9.82 12.79
N ASN A 144 6.62 -8.99 11.84
CA ASN A 144 7.28 -7.72 11.58
C ASN A 144 7.00 -6.72 12.70
N GLU A 145 5.76 -6.61 13.18
CA GLU A 145 5.40 -5.77 14.34
C GLU A 145 6.22 -6.14 15.58
N ILE A 146 6.36 -7.44 15.90
CA ILE A 146 7.19 -7.88 17.03
C ILE A 146 8.66 -7.47 16.85
N LYS A 147 9.20 -7.53 15.62
CA LYS A 147 10.58 -7.09 15.36
C LYS A 147 10.73 -5.58 15.54
N GLU A 148 9.78 -4.80 15.04
CA GLU A 148 9.77 -3.34 15.14
C GLU A 148 9.63 -2.90 16.60
N GLU A 149 8.70 -3.46 17.35
CA GLU A 149 8.54 -3.18 18.77
C GLU A 149 9.79 -3.56 19.58
N THR A 150 10.42 -4.71 19.26
CA THR A 150 11.67 -5.13 19.92
C THR A 150 12.80 -4.16 19.59
N ALA A 151 12.92 -3.73 18.33
CA ALA A 151 13.93 -2.77 17.92
C ALA A 151 13.74 -1.42 18.63
N GLN A 152 12.50 -0.94 18.70
CA GLN A 152 12.15 0.30 19.38
C GLN A 152 12.42 0.23 20.89
N LYS A 153 11.98 -0.83 21.57
CA LYS A 153 12.12 -0.99 23.03
C LYS A 153 13.58 -0.99 23.51
N PHE A 154 14.48 -1.55 22.70
CA PHE A 154 15.90 -1.69 23.07
C PHE A 154 16.81 -0.68 22.37
N GLU A 155 16.23 0.26 21.61
CA GLU A 155 16.92 1.28 20.84
C GLU A 155 17.99 0.69 19.91
N ILE A 156 17.63 -0.39 19.20
CA ILE A 156 18.51 -1.09 18.25
C ILE A 156 17.92 -1.05 16.85
N SER A 157 18.76 -1.23 15.83
CA SER A 157 18.27 -1.36 14.45
C SER A 157 17.69 -2.76 14.18
N LEU A 158 16.80 -2.87 13.19
CA LEU A 158 16.30 -4.18 12.72
C LEU A 158 17.44 -5.08 12.22
N VAL A 159 18.49 -4.49 11.65
CA VAL A 159 19.71 -5.21 11.22
C VAL A 159 20.46 -5.77 12.41
N GLU A 160 20.59 -4.99 13.49
CA GLU A 160 21.21 -5.44 14.74
C GLU A 160 20.40 -6.56 15.40
N LEU A 161 19.07 -6.43 15.47
CA LEU A 161 18.19 -7.50 15.96
C LEU A 161 18.34 -8.79 15.12
N LYS A 162 18.43 -8.68 13.80
CA LYS A 162 18.70 -9.82 12.91
C LYS A 162 20.05 -10.48 13.23
N ASN A 163 21.09 -9.68 13.45
CA ASN A 163 22.42 -10.18 13.79
C ASN A 163 22.45 -10.86 15.16
N ILE A 164 21.75 -10.31 16.16
CA ILE A 164 21.58 -10.93 17.48
C ILE A 164 20.86 -12.27 17.31
N ARG A 165 19.70 -12.32 16.63
CA ARG A 165 18.97 -13.58 16.38
C ARG A 165 19.82 -14.64 15.68
N ALA A 166 20.60 -14.24 14.67
CA ALA A 166 21.51 -15.13 13.94
C ALA A 166 22.65 -15.67 14.84
N LYS A 167 23.27 -14.80 15.65
CA LYS A 167 24.35 -15.17 16.58
C LYS A 167 23.92 -16.21 17.60
N TYR A 168 22.67 -16.13 18.08
CA TYR A 168 22.10 -17.08 19.05
C TYR A 168 21.29 -18.21 18.41
N LYS A 169 21.42 -18.43 17.09
CA LYS A 169 20.79 -19.52 16.32
C LYS A 169 19.25 -19.60 16.46
N LEU A 170 18.58 -18.47 16.66
CA LEU A 170 17.11 -18.43 16.67
C LEU A 170 16.61 -18.46 15.22
N LYS A 171 16.39 -19.67 14.71
CA LYS A 171 15.77 -19.92 13.39
C LYS A 171 14.26 -20.07 13.57
N HIS A 172 13.53 -18.97 13.42
CA HIS A 172 12.08 -18.96 13.20
C HIS A 172 11.78 -17.92 12.12
#